data_AF-A0A534W5P7-F1
#
_entry.id   AF-A0A534W5P7-F1
#
_cell.length_a   1.000
_cell.length_b   1.000
_cell.length_c   1.000
_cell.angle_alpha   90.00
_cell.angle_beta   90.00
_cell.angle_gamma   90.00
#
_symmetry.space_group_name_H-M   'P 1'
#
loop_
_entity.id
_entity.type
_entity.pdbx_description
1 polymer ?
#
loop_
_entity_poly.entity_id
_entity_poly.type
_entity_poly.pdbx_seq_one_letter_code
_entity_poly.pdbx_strand_id
1 'polypeptide(L)'
;RSLLFVFVTAEEQGLLGSKWFAQHPVVPAGRIAANINADSVNKWGRTTDVAMLGLGKSSLDAVVREVAAEQGRSVHGDPFPDRGAFYRSDQFELARVGVPVVYARGGPNFVGRPPGWGQQMHEEYERRDYHQVSDEYHGDWDLSGAVQDAQLDLVVGLRVANAPGMPQWTPGDEFEKARKTAAR
;
A
#
# COMPACT_ATOMS: atom_id res chain seq x y z
N ARG A 1 9.82 1.77 17.77
CA ARG A 1 10.64 1.00 16.79
C ARG A 1 11.30 1.98 15.83
N SER A 2 12.36 1.59 15.11
CA SER A 2 12.97 2.43 14.08
C SER A 2 12.16 2.43 12.78
N LEU A 3 12.28 3.49 11.99
CA LEU A 3 11.76 3.58 10.62
C LEU A 3 12.89 3.36 9.62
N LEU A 4 12.65 2.56 8.59
CA LEU A 4 13.57 2.30 7.48
C LEU A 4 12.88 2.70 6.19
N PHE A 5 13.51 3.57 5.40
CA PHE A 5 13.06 3.96 4.07
C PHE A 5 13.86 3.18 3.03
N VAL A 6 13.16 2.53 2.10
CA VAL A 6 13.77 1.69 1.07
C VAL A 6 13.23 2.15 -0.29
N PHE A 7 14.13 2.65 -1.14
CA PHE A 7 13.83 2.97 -2.52
C PHE A 7 14.34 1.82 -3.38
N VAL A 8 13.41 1.00 -3.86
CA VAL A 8 13.72 -0.18 -4.68
C VAL A 8 13.88 0.21 -6.15
N THR A 9 14.60 -0.62 -6.89
CA THR A 9 14.86 -0.45 -8.32
C THR A 9 14.42 -1.70 -9.07
N ALA A 10 14.14 -1.57 -10.37
CA ALA A 10 13.76 -2.71 -11.22
C ALA A 10 12.50 -3.46 -10.72
N GLU A 11 11.54 -2.72 -10.16
CA GLU A 11 10.17 -3.17 -9.86
C GLU A 11 9.52 -3.70 -11.15
N GLU A 12 9.53 -2.88 -12.20
CA GLU A 12 8.95 -3.17 -13.51
C GLU A 12 9.63 -4.33 -14.28
N GLN A 13 10.72 -4.88 -13.74
CA GLN A 13 11.42 -6.06 -14.29
C GLN A 13 11.11 -7.33 -13.48
N GLY A 14 10.05 -7.31 -12.67
CA GLY A 14 9.63 -8.42 -11.83
C GLY A 14 10.15 -8.31 -10.39
N LEU A 15 10.00 -7.13 -9.79
CA LEU A 15 10.24 -6.86 -8.37
C LEU A 15 11.69 -7.13 -7.95
N LEU A 16 12.67 -6.95 -8.84
CA LEU A 16 14.02 -7.46 -8.61
C LEU A 16 14.70 -6.80 -7.41
N GLY A 17 14.51 -5.49 -7.21
CA GLY A 17 15.06 -4.76 -6.08
C GLY A 17 14.44 -5.17 -4.74
N SER A 18 13.11 -5.20 -4.65
CA SER A 18 12.41 -5.63 -3.43
C SER A 18 12.64 -7.11 -3.12
N LYS A 19 12.68 -7.97 -4.13
CA LYS A 19 13.06 -9.38 -3.99
C LYS A 19 14.45 -9.54 -3.41
N TRP A 20 15.43 -8.80 -3.93
CA TRP A 20 16.78 -8.85 -3.40
C TRP A 20 16.82 -8.38 -1.94
N PHE A 21 16.15 -7.27 -1.63
CA PHE A 21 16.08 -6.75 -0.27
C PHE A 21 15.36 -7.70 0.70
N ALA A 22 14.25 -8.32 0.29
CA ALA A 22 13.52 -9.30 1.09
C ALA A 22 14.39 -10.51 1.46
N GLN A 23 15.27 -10.93 0.55
CA GLN A 23 16.18 -12.06 0.73
C GLN A 23 17.46 -11.69 1.49
N HIS A 24 17.83 -10.40 1.51
CA HIS A 24 19.04 -9.89 2.15
C HIS A 24 18.73 -8.66 3.03
N PRO A 25 17.77 -8.73 3.96
CA PRO A 25 17.32 -7.53 4.65
C PRO A 25 18.36 -7.11 5.70
N VAL A 26 18.61 -5.81 5.80
CA VAL A 26 19.53 -5.24 6.81
C VAL A 26 19.05 -5.46 8.25
N VAL A 27 17.75 -5.76 8.42
CA VAL A 27 17.12 -6.19 9.67
C VAL A 27 16.47 -7.55 9.42
N PRO A 28 16.68 -8.58 10.28
CA PRO A 28 16.03 -9.87 10.10
C PRO A 28 14.51 -9.74 9.91
N ALA A 29 13.92 -10.44 8.94
CA ALA A 29 12.51 -10.27 8.56
C ALA A 29 11.54 -10.41 9.75
N GLY A 30 11.77 -11.33 10.69
CA GLY A 30 10.96 -11.47 11.90
C GLY A 30 10.96 -10.26 12.83
N ARG A 31 11.97 -9.38 12.71
CA ARG A 31 12.10 -8.13 13.46
C ARG A 31 11.54 -6.91 12.73
N ILE A 32 11.16 -7.05 11.45
CA ILE A 32 10.43 -6.02 10.72
C ILE A 32 8.95 -6.13 11.10
N ALA A 33 8.37 -5.02 11.56
CA ALA A 33 7.00 -4.98 12.09
C ALA A 33 5.96 -4.88 10.98
N ALA A 34 6.19 -4.00 10.02
CA ALA A 34 5.37 -3.85 8.83
C ALA A 34 6.23 -3.31 7.68
N ASN A 35 5.82 -3.61 6.46
CA ASN A 35 6.18 -2.85 5.26
C ASN A 35 4.96 -1.98 4.89
N ILE A 36 5.18 -0.69 4.67
CA ILE A 36 4.17 0.23 4.15
C ILE A 36 4.64 0.59 2.76
N ASN A 37 3.91 0.14 1.75
CA ASN A 37 4.30 0.25 0.36
C ASN A 37 3.63 1.45 -0.29
N ALA A 38 4.44 2.28 -0.92
CA ALA A 38 4.02 3.43 -1.70
C ALA A 38 4.42 3.20 -3.15
N ASP A 39 3.42 3.06 -4.01
CA ASP A 39 3.57 2.81 -5.44
C ASP A 39 2.47 3.59 -6.16
N SER A 40 2.89 4.40 -7.13
CA SER A 40 2.08 5.43 -7.78
C SER A 40 1.61 6.55 -6.82
N VAL A 41 1.11 7.64 -7.40
CA VAL A 41 0.67 8.84 -6.65
C VAL A 41 -0.70 9.29 -7.12
N ASN A 42 -1.60 9.59 -6.19
CA ASN A 42 -2.93 10.13 -6.51
C ASN A 42 -2.83 11.58 -7.02
N LYS A 43 -3.15 11.76 -8.31
CA LYS A 43 -3.07 13.03 -9.04
C LYS A 43 -4.43 13.72 -9.30
N TRP A 44 -5.50 13.21 -8.69
CA TRP A 44 -6.89 13.59 -9.02
C TRP A 44 -7.67 14.24 -7.86
N GLY A 45 -6.99 14.52 -6.74
CA GLY A 45 -7.58 15.17 -5.57
C GLY A 45 -7.99 14.22 -4.45
N ARG A 46 -8.60 14.78 -3.41
CA ARG A 46 -8.97 14.05 -2.18
C ARG A 46 -10.09 13.02 -2.41
N THR A 47 -10.01 11.94 -1.66
CA THR A 47 -11.01 10.85 -1.65
C THR A 47 -11.76 10.79 -0.32
N THR A 48 -12.97 10.22 -0.35
CA THR A 48 -13.77 9.90 0.84
C THR A 48 -13.53 8.48 1.34
N ASP A 49 -12.68 7.72 0.64
CA ASP A 49 -12.39 6.33 0.93
C ASP A 49 -10.92 5.97 0.62
N VAL A 50 -10.51 4.81 1.15
CA VAL A 50 -9.19 4.21 1.02
C VAL A 50 -9.38 2.78 0.52
N ALA A 51 -8.71 2.45 -0.58
CA ALA A 51 -8.59 1.09 -1.07
C ALA A 51 -7.39 0.41 -0.42
N MET A 52 -7.64 -0.59 0.42
CA MET A 52 -6.61 -1.44 1.03
C MET A 52 -6.51 -2.76 0.24
N LEU A 53 -5.45 -2.92 -0.55
CA LEU A 53 -5.33 -4.00 -1.53
C LEU A 53 -5.18 -5.38 -0.85
N GLY A 54 -4.63 -5.40 0.37
CA GLY A 54 -4.48 -6.59 1.19
C GLY A 54 -5.50 -6.70 2.34
N LEU A 55 -6.68 -6.06 2.22
CA LEU A 55 -7.66 -6.06 3.30
C LEU A 55 -8.07 -7.49 3.70
N GLY A 56 -8.05 -7.77 4.99
CA GLY A 56 -8.36 -9.06 5.60
C GLY A 56 -7.12 -9.91 5.90
N LYS A 57 -5.95 -9.56 5.35
CA LYS A 57 -4.75 -10.40 5.47
C LYS A 57 -4.04 -10.26 6.81
N SER A 58 -4.13 -9.12 7.50
CA SER A 58 -3.35 -8.91 8.72
C SER A 58 -4.03 -8.00 9.73
N SER A 59 -3.49 -7.98 10.95
CA SER A 59 -3.93 -7.08 12.02
C SER A 59 -3.73 -5.59 11.70
N LEU A 60 -3.00 -5.26 10.62
CA LEU A 60 -2.79 -3.86 10.19
C LEU A 60 -4.07 -3.21 9.67
N ASP A 61 -5.06 -4.00 9.26
CA ASP A 61 -6.37 -3.51 8.84
C ASP A 61 -7.01 -2.58 9.87
N ALA A 62 -6.91 -2.92 11.15
CA ALA A 62 -7.48 -2.13 12.25
C ALA A 62 -6.80 -0.75 12.32
N VAL A 63 -5.47 -0.72 12.22
CA VAL A 63 -4.69 0.53 12.27
C VAL A 63 -5.03 1.42 11.08
N VAL A 64 -5.11 0.85 9.88
CA VAL A 64 -5.48 1.62 8.67
C VAL A 64 -6.91 2.17 8.79
N ARG A 65 -7.86 1.37 9.29
CA ARG A 65 -9.25 1.81 9.51
C ARG A 65 -9.36 2.97 10.49
N GLU A 66 -8.64 2.91 11.62
CA GLU A 66 -8.63 3.99 12.60
C GLU A 66 -8.07 5.29 12.01
N VAL A 67 -6.92 5.22 11.32
CA VAL A 67 -6.27 6.39 10.71
C VAL A 67 -7.13 6.97 9.58
N ALA A 68 -7.71 6.12 8.74
CA ALA A 68 -8.63 6.56 7.69
C ALA A 68 -9.86 7.28 8.27
N ALA A 69 -10.44 6.73 9.35
CA ALA A 69 -11.60 7.34 10.01
C ALA A 69 -11.29 8.72 10.57
N GLU A 70 -10.08 8.94 11.11
CA GLU A 70 -9.63 10.27 11.57
C GLU A 70 -9.51 11.30 10.44
N GLN A 71 -9.26 10.84 9.21
CA GLN A 71 -9.28 11.66 8.01
C GLN A 71 -10.68 11.79 7.40
N GLY A 72 -11.71 11.21 8.02
CA GLY A 72 -13.07 11.16 7.51
C GLY A 72 -13.25 10.21 6.32
N ARG A 73 -12.41 9.17 6.21
CA ARG A 73 -12.43 8.20 5.10
C ARG A 73 -12.86 6.81 5.56
N SER A 74 -13.62 6.11 4.72
CA SER A 74 -13.91 4.68 4.91
C SER A 74 -12.81 3.82 4.28
N VAL A 75 -12.69 2.55 4.69
CA VAL A 75 -11.75 1.59 4.09
C VAL A 75 -12.52 0.46 3.43
N HIS A 76 -12.15 0.12 2.19
CA HIS A 76 -12.65 -1.04 1.46
C HIS A 76 -11.50 -1.82 0.81
N GLY A 77 -11.79 -2.98 0.22
CA GLY A 77 -10.81 -3.80 -0.50
C GLY A 77 -10.44 -3.21 -1.86
N ASP A 78 -9.62 -3.91 -2.64
CA ASP A 78 -9.28 -3.47 -4.00
C ASP A 78 -10.55 -3.30 -4.87
N PRO A 79 -10.81 -2.11 -5.45
CA PRO A 79 -11.92 -1.92 -6.38
C PRO A 79 -11.73 -2.69 -7.70
N PHE A 80 -10.52 -3.16 -8.01
CA PHE A 80 -10.19 -3.90 -9.23
C PHE A 80 -9.48 -5.24 -8.92
N PRO A 81 -10.14 -6.17 -8.20
CA PRO A 81 -9.49 -7.37 -7.67
C PRO A 81 -9.02 -8.35 -8.75
N ASP A 82 -9.61 -8.31 -9.94
CA ASP A 82 -9.24 -9.10 -11.12
C ASP A 82 -7.83 -8.77 -11.65
N ARG A 83 -7.29 -7.59 -11.31
CA ARG A 83 -5.94 -7.16 -11.70
C ARG A 83 -4.83 -7.74 -10.81
N GLY A 84 -5.19 -8.29 -9.65
CA GLY A 84 -4.26 -8.92 -8.71
C GLY A 84 -3.18 -7.97 -8.18
N ALA A 85 -3.50 -6.69 -7.99
CA ALA A 85 -2.52 -5.64 -7.68
C ALA A 85 -1.66 -5.93 -6.42
N PHE A 86 -2.24 -6.60 -5.42
CA PHE A 86 -1.51 -7.03 -4.21
C PHE A 86 -0.28 -7.91 -4.52
N TYR A 87 -0.29 -8.66 -5.63
CA TYR A 87 0.76 -9.62 -5.98
C TYR A 87 1.76 -9.07 -7.01
N ARG A 88 1.65 -7.79 -7.37
CA ARG A 88 2.37 -7.17 -8.49
C ARG A 88 3.07 -5.86 -8.13
N SER A 89 3.43 -5.68 -6.86
CA SER A 89 4.21 -4.53 -6.39
C SER A 89 5.09 -4.97 -5.22
N ASP A 90 6.03 -4.11 -4.81
CA ASP A 90 7.19 -4.46 -3.99
C ASP A 90 6.88 -5.01 -2.59
N GLN A 91 5.72 -4.67 -2.01
CA GLN A 91 5.27 -5.26 -0.74
C GLN A 91 5.22 -6.78 -0.80
N PHE A 92 4.92 -7.34 -1.97
CA PHE A 92 4.70 -8.77 -2.14
C PHE A 92 5.95 -9.57 -1.74
N GLU A 93 7.13 -9.10 -2.13
CA GLU A 93 8.38 -9.80 -1.80
C GLU A 93 8.68 -9.76 -0.29
N LEU A 94 8.30 -8.67 0.41
CA LEU A 94 8.36 -8.63 1.87
C LEU A 94 7.32 -9.54 2.53
N ALA A 95 6.11 -9.63 1.96
CA ALA A 95 5.08 -10.55 2.44
C ALA A 95 5.53 -12.01 2.33
N ARG A 96 6.21 -12.38 1.24
CA ARG A 96 6.77 -13.74 1.02
C ARG A 96 7.77 -14.17 2.10
N VAL A 97 8.52 -13.25 2.67
CA VAL A 97 9.44 -13.52 3.80
C VAL A 97 8.78 -13.29 5.17
N GLY A 98 7.46 -13.10 5.17
CA GLY A 98 6.62 -13.08 6.36
C GLY A 98 6.43 -11.70 6.98
N VAL A 99 6.87 -10.61 6.37
CA VAL A 99 6.66 -9.25 6.92
C VAL A 99 5.22 -8.80 6.63
N PRO A 100 4.38 -8.48 7.63
CA PRO A 100 3.04 -7.92 7.40
C PRO A 100 3.09 -6.63 6.58
N VAL A 101 2.12 -6.40 5.70
CA VAL A 101 2.17 -5.27 4.76
C VAL A 101 0.94 -4.38 4.82
N VAL A 102 1.15 -3.10 4.56
CA VAL A 102 0.12 -2.13 4.19
C VAL A 102 0.39 -1.73 2.75
N TYR A 103 -0.61 -1.94 1.90
CA TYR A 103 -0.62 -1.37 0.56
C TYR A 103 -1.98 -0.74 0.35
N ALA A 104 -2.02 0.57 0.59
CA ALA A 104 -3.23 1.38 0.58
C ALA A 104 -3.07 2.53 -0.41
N ARG A 105 -4.19 2.96 -0.99
CA ARG A 105 -4.27 4.14 -1.88
C ARG A 105 -5.61 4.81 -1.72
N GLY A 106 -5.75 6.05 -2.19
CA GLY A 106 -7.05 6.69 -2.34
C GLY A 106 -8.03 5.78 -3.11
N GLY A 107 -9.24 5.64 -2.59
CA GLY A 107 -10.31 4.89 -3.25
C GLY A 107 -10.90 5.64 -4.45
N PRO A 108 -11.87 5.04 -5.16
CA PRO A 108 -12.44 5.63 -6.37
C PRO A 108 -13.45 6.76 -6.10
N ASN A 109 -13.78 7.05 -4.84
CA ASN A 109 -14.77 8.07 -4.48
C ASN A 109 -14.09 9.41 -4.16
N PHE A 110 -14.07 10.31 -5.15
CA PHE A 110 -13.47 11.63 -5.04
C PHE A 110 -14.42 12.67 -4.48
N VAL A 111 -13.91 13.54 -3.61
CA VAL A 111 -14.69 14.64 -3.01
C VAL A 111 -15.20 15.57 -4.10
N GLY A 112 -16.51 15.84 -4.10
CA GLY A 112 -17.14 16.74 -5.07
C GLY A 112 -17.28 16.16 -6.50
N ARG A 113 -17.02 14.86 -6.68
CA ARG A 113 -17.20 14.17 -7.97
C ARG A 113 -18.39 13.21 -7.91
N PRO A 114 -19.09 12.95 -9.04
CA PRO A 114 -20.18 11.98 -9.07
C PRO A 114 -19.65 10.54 -8.89
N PRO A 115 -20.49 9.60 -8.42
CA PRO A 115 -20.13 8.18 -8.34
C PRO A 115 -19.62 7.65 -9.69
N GLY A 116 -18.59 6.80 -9.65
CA GLY A 116 -17.97 6.21 -10.85
C GLY A 116 -16.93 7.08 -11.55
N TRP A 117 -16.82 8.38 -11.21
CA TRP A 117 -15.84 9.28 -11.83
C TRP A 117 -14.39 8.79 -11.63
N GLY A 118 -14.01 8.43 -10.41
CA GLY A 118 -12.64 7.96 -10.13
C GLY A 118 -12.29 6.66 -10.85
N GLN A 119 -13.25 5.74 -10.99
CA GLN A 119 -13.08 4.53 -11.77
C GLN A 119 -12.85 4.86 -13.25
N GLN A 120 -13.67 5.75 -13.82
CA GLN A 120 -13.51 6.18 -15.21
C GLN A 120 -12.14 6.84 -15.46
N MET A 121 -11.70 7.72 -14.56
CA MET A 121 -10.38 8.36 -14.66
C MET A 121 -9.25 7.34 -14.64
N HIS A 122 -9.36 6.34 -13.76
CA HIS A 122 -8.36 5.30 -13.63
C HIS A 122 -8.31 4.40 -14.88
N GLU A 123 -9.46 3.96 -15.41
CA GLU A 123 -9.55 3.19 -16.65
C GLU A 123 -9.06 3.98 -17.87
N GLU A 124 -9.33 5.29 -17.93
CA GLU A 124 -8.82 6.15 -19.00
C GLU A 124 -7.30 6.28 -18.96
N TYR A 125 -6.73 6.50 -17.76
CA TYR A 125 -5.29 6.54 -17.54
C TYR A 125 -4.61 5.21 -17.89
N GLU A 126 -5.15 4.08 -17.42
CA GLU A 126 -4.62 2.75 -17.76
C GLU A 126 -4.60 2.49 -19.26
N ARG A 127 -5.62 2.96 -19.98
CA ARG A 127 -5.75 2.75 -21.43
C ARG A 127 -4.82 3.66 -22.24
N ARG A 128 -4.58 4.89 -21.78
CA ARG A 128 -3.91 5.93 -22.59
C ARG A 128 -2.48 6.22 -22.18
N ASP A 129 -2.22 6.20 -20.88
CA ASP A 129 -1.03 6.83 -20.32
C ASP A 129 -0.17 5.85 -19.51
N TYR A 130 -0.76 4.84 -18.87
CA TYR A 130 0.01 3.86 -18.09
C TYR A 130 1.07 3.14 -18.92
N HIS A 131 2.33 3.20 -18.45
CA HIS A 131 3.51 2.69 -19.17
C HIS A 131 3.71 3.27 -20.57
N GLN A 132 3.12 4.43 -20.86
CA GLN A 132 3.32 5.15 -22.11
C GLN A 132 4.22 6.37 -21.90
N VAL A 133 4.75 6.90 -23.00
CA VAL A 133 5.55 8.13 -23.00
C VAL A 133 4.75 9.36 -22.56
N SER A 134 3.41 9.28 -22.51
CA SER A 134 2.54 10.34 -22.01
C SER A 134 2.39 10.33 -20.48
N ASP A 135 2.98 9.36 -19.77
CA ASP A 135 3.00 9.32 -18.30
C ASP A 135 3.98 10.36 -17.72
N GLU A 136 3.67 11.63 -17.95
CA GLU A 136 4.45 12.77 -17.51
C GLU A 136 3.71 13.59 -16.45
N TYR A 137 4.45 14.40 -15.71
CA TYR A 137 3.83 15.36 -14.80
C TYR A 137 3.06 16.43 -15.58
N HIS A 138 1.84 16.73 -15.14
CA HIS A 138 1.06 17.84 -15.67
C HIS A 138 0.78 18.88 -14.57
N GLY A 139 0.88 20.16 -14.93
CA GLY A 139 0.70 21.27 -14.00
C GLY A 139 -0.73 21.47 -13.48
N ASP A 140 -1.70 20.75 -14.04
CA ASP A 140 -3.11 20.77 -13.65
C ASP A 140 -3.49 19.65 -12.66
N TRP A 141 -2.52 18.83 -12.22
CA TRP A 141 -2.77 17.80 -11.22
C TRP A 141 -3.23 18.39 -9.87
N ASP A 142 -4.24 17.77 -9.28
CA ASP A 142 -4.64 18.02 -7.91
C ASP A 142 -3.98 16.99 -6.98
N LEU A 143 -2.82 17.38 -6.42
CA LEU A 143 -2.04 16.54 -5.51
C LEU A 143 -2.57 16.53 -4.06
N SER A 144 -3.71 17.16 -3.77
CA SER A 144 -4.28 17.13 -2.42
C SER A 144 -4.62 15.71 -1.95
N GLY A 145 -4.94 14.82 -2.89
CA GLY A 145 -5.11 13.39 -2.63
C GLY A 145 -3.81 12.69 -2.28
N ALA A 146 -2.73 12.94 -3.04
CA ALA A 146 -1.40 12.42 -2.73
C ALA A 146 -0.93 12.79 -1.32
N VAL A 147 -1.15 14.04 -0.91
CA VAL A 147 -0.83 14.50 0.45
C VAL A 147 -1.64 13.73 1.49
N GLN A 148 -2.94 13.53 1.24
CA GLN A 148 -3.84 12.81 2.14
C GLN A 148 -3.43 11.33 2.31
N ASP A 149 -3.00 10.68 1.23
CA ASP A 149 -2.54 9.29 1.20
C ASP A 149 -1.19 9.15 1.92
N ALA A 150 -0.22 10.02 1.61
CA ALA A 150 1.09 10.02 2.29
C ALA A 150 0.97 10.28 3.81
N GLN A 151 0.01 11.13 4.23
CA GLN A 151 -0.29 11.34 5.64
C GLN A 151 -0.86 10.08 6.31
N LEU A 152 -1.71 9.32 5.61
CA LEU A 152 -2.23 8.06 6.12
C LEU A 152 -1.08 7.06 6.34
N ASP A 153 -0.22 6.88 5.34
CA ASP A 153 0.92 5.97 5.43
C ASP A 153 1.87 6.35 6.57
N LEU A 154 2.17 7.64 6.70
CA LEU A 154 3.02 8.14 7.79
C LEU A 154 2.40 7.85 9.16
N VAL A 155 1.12 8.19 9.36
CA VAL A 155 0.46 8.00 10.67
C VAL A 155 0.31 6.51 11.00
N VAL A 156 -0.03 5.66 10.02
CA VAL A 156 -0.04 4.20 10.19
C VAL A 156 1.34 3.70 10.60
N GLY A 157 2.40 4.14 9.90
CA GLY A 157 3.78 3.79 10.23
C GLY A 157 4.18 4.21 11.64
N LEU A 158 3.82 5.42 12.05
CA LEU A 158 4.07 5.92 13.40
C LEU A 158 3.32 5.12 14.47
N ARG A 159 2.06 4.75 14.23
CA ARG A 159 1.29 3.91 15.16
C ARG A 159 1.91 2.52 15.32
N VAL A 160 2.23 1.87 14.21
CA VAL A 160 2.87 0.56 14.22
C VAL A 160 4.25 0.62 14.88
N ALA A 161 5.02 1.68 14.62
CA ALA A 161 6.34 1.85 15.21
C ALA A 161 6.27 2.04 16.74
N ASN A 162 5.23 2.69 17.26
CA ASN A 162 5.07 2.98 18.69
C ASN A 162 4.20 1.96 19.46
N ALA A 163 3.50 1.05 18.78
CA ALA A 163 2.70 0.01 19.42
C ALA A 163 3.56 -0.95 20.27
N PRO A 164 3.08 -1.52 21.38
CA PRO A 164 3.84 -2.48 22.16
C PRO A 164 4.04 -3.82 21.42
N GLY A 165 3.03 -4.28 20.67
CA GLY A 165 3.03 -5.56 19.96
C GLY A 165 3.54 -5.49 18.51
N MET A 166 3.93 -6.64 17.96
CA MET A 166 4.20 -6.79 16.52
C MET A 166 2.89 -7.11 15.78
N PRO A 167 2.66 -6.54 14.59
CA PRO A 167 1.57 -6.96 13.72
C PRO A 167 1.66 -8.44 13.35
N GLN A 168 0.52 -9.04 13.04
CA GLN A 168 0.39 -10.46 12.70
C GLN A 168 -0.45 -10.63 11.44
N TRP A 169 -0.09 -11.63 10.63
CA TRP A 169 -1.00 -12.13 9.61
C TRP A 169 -2.22 -12.79 10.25
N THR A 170 -3.35 -12.73 9.58
CA THR A 170 -4.56 -13.46 9.95
C THR A 170 -4.27 -14.97 9.96
N PRO A 171 -4.77 -15.73 10.95
CA PRO A 171 -4.58 -17.18 10.98
C PRO A 171 -5.03 -17.86 9.68
N GLY A 172 -4.17 -18.68 9.09
CA GLY A 172 -4.44 -19.35 7.82
C GLY A 172 -4.12 -18.53 6.56
N ASP A 173 -3.71 -17.26 6.70
CA ASP A 173 -3.18 -16.49 5.57
C ASP A 173 -1.89 -17.14 5.02
N GLU A 174 -1.70 -17.03 3.71
CA GLU A 174 -0.59 -17.65 2.98
C GLU A 174 0.80 -17.24 3.50
N PHE A 175 0.94 -16.04 4.09
CA PHE A 175 2.20 -15.53 4.62
C PHE A 175 2.42 -15.81 6.11
N GLU A 176 1.42 -16.34 6.83
CA GLU A 176 1.50 -16.59 8.26
C GLU A 176 2.63 -17.58 8.61
N LYS A 177 2.77 -18.64 7.81
CA LYS A 177 3.83 -19.65 8.01
C LYS A 177 5.22 -19.02 7.89
N ALA A 178 5.44 -18.19 6.87
CA ALA A 178 6.70 -17.49 6.67
C ALA A 178 7.02 -16.58 7.87
N ARG A 179 6.02 -15.85 8.38
CA ARG A 179 6.19 -15.01 9.60
C ARG A 179 6.62 -15.81 10.81
N LYS A 180 5.98 -16.96 11.06
CA LYS A 180 6.32 -17.84 12.19
C LYS A 180 7.73 -18.42 12.06
N THR A 181 8.17 -18.73 10.85
CA THR A 181 9.55 -19.16 10.59
C THR A 181 10.54 -18.02 10.82
N ALA A 182 10.26 -16.82 10.31
CA ALA A 182 11.15 -15.67 10.43
C ALA A 182 11.30 -15.12 11.85
N ALA A 183 10.31 -15.37 12.72
CA ALA A 183 10.30 -14.92 14.12
C ALA A 183 11.01 -15.87 15.11
N ARG A 184 11.50 -17.03 14.64
CA ARG A 184 12.33 -17.96 15.42
C ARG A 184 13.79 -17.56 15.35
#